data_AF-A0A0J9EAE6-F1
#
_entry.id   AF-A0A0J9EAE6-F1
#
_cell.length_a   1.000
_cell.length_b   1.000
_cell.length_c   1.000
_cell.angle_alpha   90.00
_cell.angle_beta   90.00
_cell.angle_gamma   90.00
#
_symmetry.space_group_name_H-M   'P 1'
#
loop_
_entity.id
_entity.type
_entity.pdbx_description
1 polymer ?
#
loop_
_entity_poly.entity_id
_entity_poly.type
_entity_poly.pdbx_seq_one_letter_code
_entity_poly.pdbx_strand_id
1 'polypeptide(L)'
;MNDEETLRQAELRHVENATHWAGIIDRAESEARAVSPPRPCDYKRWTEAIARACGKDAVWLGSYWIIFGNNAEGLMAYTAMVARPVWPEEHQHLVEFSLRFLEADVMLFRSGYAKKNLLQRSRQARLSDDHKARLRQLVRRTLLQGTGMDEFREYCRMAVKLSPLGFEGELKEWAAQAYLTTEIPGIELIKIITQLDEKACERWVTRTRNRGARYYAVRSDLSLPLVKVADLPVENKLWRSAWLMLQHLRRCGVIAEEAE
;
A
#
# COMPACT_ATOMS: atom_id res chain seq x y z
N MET A 1 -14.39 3.26 42.29
CA MET A 1 -13.97 2.23 41.32
C MET A 1 -12.48 2.39 41.16
N ASN A 2 -11.68 1.33 41.34
CA ASN A 2 -10.21 1.43 41.30
C ASN A 2 -9.74 1.82 39.88
N ASP A 3 -8.71 2.65 39.76
CA ASP A 3 -8.16 3.11 38.47
C ASP A 3 -7.73 1.92 37.60
N GLU A 4 -7.22 0.85 38.23
CA GLU A 4 -6.82 -0.40 37.58
C GLU A 4 -8.00 -1.13 36.90
N GLU A 5 -9.16 -1.18 37.54
CA GLU A 5 -10.36 -1.80 36.95
C GLU A 5 -10.84 -0.98 35.74
N THR A 6 -10.74 0.35 35.81
CA THR A 6 -11.11 1.22 34.70
C THR A 6 -10.20 1.01 33.49
N LEU A 7 -8.90 0.86 33.70
CA LEU A 7 -7.92 0.56 32.65
C LEU A 7 -8.17 -0.82 32.03
N ARG A 8 -8.42 -1.84 32.86
CA ARG A 8 -8.74 -3.19 32.39
C ARG A 8 -10.01 -3.24 31.54
N GLN A 9 -11.05 -2.52 31.96
CA GLN A 9 -12.30 -2.42 31.20
C GLN A 9 -12.11 -1.66 29.88
N ALA A 10 -11.27 -0.61 29.87
CA ALA A 10 -10.94 0.10 28.65
C ALA A 10 -10.18 -0.81 27.67
N GLU A 11 -9.20 -1.58 28.14
CA GLU A 11 -8.45 -2.53 27.33
C GLU A 11 -9.35 -3.63 26.76
N LEU A 12 -10.24 -4.22 27.57
CA LEU A 12 -11.19 -5.23 27.11
C LEU A 12 -12.07 -4.68 25.97
N ARG A 13 -12.59 -3.45 26.13
CA ARG A 13 -13.34 -2.77 25.06
C ARG A 13 -12.52 -2.55 23.81
N HIS A 14 -11.21 -2.30 23.91
CA HIS A 14 -10.35 -2.16 22.73
C HIS A 14 -10.20 -3.49 21.99
N VAL A 15 -10.03 -4.60 22.70
CA VAL A 15 -9.95 -5.95 22.13
C VAL A 15 -11.26 -6.32 21.44
N GLU A 16 -12.40 -6.09 22.11
CA GLU A 16 -13.73 -6.36 21.56
C GLU A 16 -13.99 -5.55 20.29
N ASN A 17 -13.67 -4.25 20.31
CA ASN A 17 -13.84 -3.38 19.15
C ASN A 17 -12.92 -3.79 17.98
N ALA A 18 -11.66 -4.15 18.25
CA ALA A 18 -10.73 -4.60 17.23
C ALA A 18 -11.25 -5.87 16.54
N THR A 19 -11.68 -6.83 17.35
CA THR A 19 -12.24 -8.11 16.89
C THR A 19 -13.51 -7.90 16.09
N HIS A 20 -14.42 -7.05 16.59
CA HIS A 20 -15.66 -6.70 15.92
C HIS A 20 -15.41 -6.10 14.53
N TRP A 21 -14.55 -5.08 14.44
CA TRP A 21 -14.28 -4.42 13.17
C TRP A 21 -13.46 -5.28 12.22
N ALA A 22 -12.51 -6.09 12.70
CA ALA A 22 -11.80 -7.06 11.88
C ALA A 22 -12.77 -8.06 11.24
N GLY A 23 -13.72 -8.60 12.01
CA GLY A 23 -14.75 -9.49 11.48
C GLY A 23 -15.69 -8.83 10.47
N ILE A 24 -16.00 -7.53 10.63
CA ILE A 24 -16.75 -6.77 9.62
C ILE A 24 -15.93 -6.61 8.33
N ILE A 25 -14.65 -6.30 8.44
CA ILE A 25 -13.76 -6.14 7.28
C ILE A 25 -13.69 -7.45 6.48
N ASP A 26 -13.51 -8.60 7.12
CA ASP A 26 -13.43 -9.90 6.44
C ASP A 26 -14.70 -10.21 5.63
N ARG A 27 -15.88 -9.97 6.23
CA ARG A 27 -17.17 -10.14 5.54
C ARG A 27 -17.36 -9.13 4.41
N ALA A 28 -17.06 -7.86 4.68
CA ALA A 28 -17.20 -6.79 3.69
C ALA A 28 -16.24 -6.98 2.51
N GLU A 29 -15.02 -7.46 2.73
CA GLU A 29 -14.06 -7.75 1.66
C GLU A 29 -14.60 -8.80 0.70
N SER A 30 -15.14 -9.91 1.23
CA SER A 30 -15.69 -10.99 0.42
C SER A 30 -16.79 -10.49 -0.51
N GLU A 31 -17.71 -9.67 0.02
CA GLU A 31 -18.75 -9.02 -0.78
C GLU A 31 -18.18 -7.98 -1.76
N ALA A 32 -17.25 -7.15 -1.27
CA ALA A 32 -16.58 -6.14 -2.07
C ALA A 32 -15.59 -6.73 -3.08
N ARG A 33 -15.38 -8.05 -3.17
CA ARG A 33 -14.64 -8.70 -4.26
C ARG A 33 -15.53 -9.44 -5.25
N ALA A 34 -16.74 -9.82 -4.85
CA ALA A 34 -17.67 -10.58 -5.71
C ALA A 34 -18.17 -9.82 -6.96
N VAL A 35 -18.20 -8.49 -6.93
CA VAL A 35 -18.84 -7.65 -7.97
C VAL A 35 -17.82 -6.98 -8.90
N SER A 36 -17.24 -7.70 -9.88
CA SER A 36 -16.30 -7.13 -10.87
C SER A 36 -14.96 -6.63 -10.25
N PRO A 37 -13.88 -6.38 -11.04
CA PRO A 37 -12.62 -5.93 -10.46
C PRO A 37 -12.80 -4.55 -9.79
N PRO A 38 -12.21 -4.34 -8.60
CA PRO A 38 -12.37 -3.10 -7.87
C PRO A 38 -11.79 -1.92 -8.66
N ARG A 39 -12.55 -0.82 -8.76
CA ARG A 39 -12.04 0.43 -9.30
C ARG A 39 -11.39 1.25 -8.17
N PRO A 40 -10.31 1.99 -8.45
CA PRO A 40 -9.82 2.98 -7.52
C PRO A 40 -10.95 3.92 -7.08
N CYS A 41 -11.03 4.18 -5.78
CA CYS A 41 -12.03 5.05 -5.15
C CYS A 41 -13.49 4.56 -5.25
N ASP A 42 -13.74 3.24 -5.33
CA ASP A 42 -15.10 2.68 -5.28
C ASP A 42 -15.67 2.66 -3.85
N TYR A 43 -15.92 3.87 -3.31
CA TYR A 43 -16.44 4.06 -1.96
C TYR A 43 -17.83 3.46 -1.78
N LYS A 44 -18.65 3.50 -2.84
CA LYS A 44 -20.02 3.00 -2.83
C LYS A 44 -20.03 1.51 -2.49
N ARG A 45 -19.23 0.72 -3.21
CA ARG A 45 -19.16 -0.72 -3.01
C ARG A 45 -18.73 -1.10 -1.61
N TRP A 46 -17.69 -0.44 -1.08
CA TRP A 46 -17.24 -0.67 0.29
C TRP A 46 -18.28 -0.26 1.34
N THR A 47 -18.95 0.87 1.12
CA THR A 47 -20.00 1.34 2.04
C THR A 47 -21.17 0.35 2.10
N GLU A 48 -21.61 -0.16 0.95
CA GLU A 48 -22.67 -1.17 0.86
C GLU A 48 -22.25 -2.51 1.49
N ALA A 49 -21.03 -2.98 1.19
CA ALA A 49 -20.50 -4.22 1.73
C ALA A 49 -20.37 -4.17 3.26
N ILE A 50 -19.92 -3.03 3.81
CA ILE A 50 -19.86 -2.82 5.26
C ILE A 50 -21.27 -2.77 5.88
N ALA A 51 -22.23 -2.12 5.22
CA ALA A 51 -23.61 -2.08 5.71
C ALA A 51 -24.20 -3.51 5.84
N ARG A 52 -24.05 -4.32 4.79
CA ARG A 52 -24.51 -5.72 4.78
C ARG A 52 -23.74 -6.60 5.76
N ALA A 53 -22.42 -6.44 5.88
CA ALA A 53 -21.60 -7.14 6.87
C ALA A 53 -22.01 -6.84 8.32
N CYS A 54 -22.67 -5.71 8.57
CA CYS A 54 -23.25 -5.33 9.86
C CYS A 54 -24.74 -5.73 10.02
N GLY A 55 -25.32 -6.45 9.07
CA GLY A 55 -26.74 -6.84 9.08
C GLY A 55 -27.70 -5.66 8.89
N LYS A 56 -27.26 -4.58 8.23
CA LYS A 56 -28.13 -3.44 7.89
C LYS A 56 -28.36 -3.35 6.39
N ASP A 57 -29.59 -3.09 6.00
CA ASP A 57 -29.91 -2.74 4.62
C ASP A 57 -29.49 -1.30 4.33
N ALA A 58 -28.67 -1.11 3.30
CA ALA A 58 -28.34 0.22 2.80
C ALA A 58 -29.44 0.69 1.83
N VAL A 59 -30.18 1.74 2.20
CA VAL A 59 -31.20 2.32 1.32
C VAL A 59 -30.57 3.46 0.50
N TRP A 60 -30.59 3.32 -0.82
CA TRP A 60 -30.13 4.35 -1.75
C TRP A 60 -31.30 5.29 -2.12
N LEU A 61 -31.23 6.56 -1.73
CA LEU A 61 -32.27 7.57 -2.01
C LEU A 61 -31.74 8.60 -3.02
N GLY A 62 -31.59 8.18 -4.29
CA GLY A 62 -31.11 9.05 -5.36
C GLY A 62 -29.66 9.47 -5.15
N SER A 63 -29.34 10.76 -5.26
CA SER A 63 -27.95 11.25 -5.17
C SER A 63 -27.36 11.25 -3.75
N TYR A 64 -28.15 10.93 -2.73
CA TYR A 64 -27.74 10.99 -1.32
C TYR A 64 -27.93 9.63 -0.62
N TRP A 65 -26.94 9.27 0.19
CA TRP A 65 -27.00 8.11 1.07
C TRP A 65 -27.62 8.52 2.40
N ILE A 66 -28.78 7.96 2.74
CA ILE A 66 -29.31 8.01 4.10
C ILE A 66 -29.08 6.64 4.73
N ILE A 67 -27.90 6.47 5.32
CA ILE A 67 -27.57 5.27 6.09
C ILE A 67 -27.94 5.55 7.54
N PHE A 68 -28.94 4.84 8.06
CA PHE A 68 -29.23 4.86 9.50
C PHE A 68 -28.10 4.16 10.27
N GLY A 69 -27.17 4.98 10.78
CA GLY A 69 -25.93 4.54 11.41
C GLY A 69 -24.87 4.20 10.36
N ASN A 70 -24.00 5.17 10.08
CA ASN A 70 -22.95 5.09 9.06
C ASN A 70 -21.82 4.14 9.52
N ASN A 71 -22.02 2.83 9.38
CA ASN A 71 -21.04 1.82 9.81
C ASN A 71 -19.66 2.03 9.13
N ALA A 72 -19.63 2.58 7.92
CA ALA A 72 -18.38 2.95 7.25
C ALA A 72 -17.65 4.10 7.98
N GLU A 73 -18.38 5.10 8.47
CA GLU A 73 -17.83 6.14 9.33
C GLU A 73 -17.42 5.60 10.70
N GLY A 74 -18.19 4.66 11.27
CA GLY A 74 -17.79 3.92 12.48
C GLY A 74 -16.45 3.19 12.30
N LEU A 75 -16.31 2.45 11.20
CA LEU A 75 -15.06 1.79 10.84
C LEU A 75 -13.93 2.80 10.69
N MET A 76 -14.15 3.91 9.96
CA MET A 76 -13.13 4.92 9.74
C MET A 76 -12.77 5.69 11.02
N ALA A 77 -13.72 5.93 11.92
CA ALA A 77 -13.48 6.55 13.22
C ALA A 77 -12.64 5.62 14.12
N TYR A 78 -12.99 4.34 14.18
CA TYR A 78 -12.19 3.34 14.88
C TYR A 78 -10.79 3.22 14.28
N THR A 79 -10.69 3.16 12.95
CA THR A 79 -9.40 3.12 12.23
C THR A 79 -8.55 4.35 12.55
N ALA A 80 -9.16 5.54 12.57
CA ALA A 80 -8.47 6.78 12.92
C ALA A 80 -7.98 6.78 14.38
N MET A 81 -8.74 6.15 15.30
CA MET A 81 -8.30 5.92 16.68
C MET A 81 -7.10 4.96 16.73
N VAL A 82 -7.15 3.82 16.04
CA VAL A 82 -6.04 2.86 15.97
C VAL A 82 -4.79 3.48 15.32
N ALA A 83 -4.97 4.38 14.36
CA ALA A 83 -3.89 5.10 13.69
C ALA A 83 -3.16 6.14 14.57
N ARG A 84 -3.70 6.47 15.75
CA ARG A 84 -3.11 7.48 16.65
C ARG A 84 -1.72 7.08 17.15
N PRO A 85 -0.86 8.06 17.48
CA PRO A 85 0.44 7.79 18.09
C PRO A 85 0.29 7.10 19.44
N VAL A 86 1.22 6.18 19.69
CA VAL A 86 1.32 5.34 20.89
C VAL A 86 0.33 4.18 20.89
N TRP A 87 0.78 3.04 20.37
CA TRP A 87 0.22 1.76 20.83
C TRP A 87 0.93 1.45 22.14
N PRO A 88 0.20 1.29 23.26
CA PRO A 88 0.81 0.69 24.44
C PRO A 88 1.44 -0.65 24.07
N GLU A 89 2.47 -1.04 24.80
CA GLU A 89 3.18 -2.29 24.51
C GLU A 89 2.20 -3.47 24.52
N GLU A 90 2.36 -4.40 23.57
CA GLU A 90 1.64 -5.70 23.50
C GLU A 90 0.21 -5.77 22.92
N HIS A 91 -0.31 -4.76 22.22
CA HIS A 91 -1.63 -4.89 21.58
C HIS A 91 -1.64 -5.61 20.22
N GLN A 92 -1.45 -6.93 20.23
CA GLN A 92 -1.50 -7.78 19.03
C GLN A 92 -2.84 -7.65 18.26
N HIS A 93 -3.95 -7.39 18.95
CA HIS A 93 -5.26 -7.20 18.33
C HIS A 93 -5.34 -5.93 17.45
N LEU A 94 -4.58 -4.87 17.78
CA LEU A 94 -4.50 -3.66 16.95
C LEU A 94 -3.64 -3.91 15.71
N VAL A 95 -2.58 -4.71 15.83
CA VAL A 95 -1.80 -5.20 14.68
C VAL A 95 -2.71 -6.01 13.77
N GLU A 96 -3.46 -6.96 14.33
CA GLU A 96 -4.38 -7.81 13.57
C GLU A 96 -5.43 -6.99 12.82
N PHE A 97 -6.11 -6.07 13.51
CA PHE A 97 -7.04 -5.14 12.87
C PHE A 97 -6.37 -4.34 11.73
N SER A 98 -5.16 -3.83 11.97
CA SER A 98 -4.41 -3.06 10.97
C SER A 98 -4.08 -3.88 9.74
N LEU A 99 -3.66 -5.14 9.93
CA LEU A 99 -3.35 -6.05 8.83
C LEU A 99 -4.61 -6.37 8.03
N ARG A 100 -5.72 -6.71 8.69
CA ARG A 100 -7.01 -6.97 8.03
C ARG A 100 -7.46 -5.79 7.19
N PHE A 101 -7.37 -4.57 7.73
CA PHE A 101 -7.72 -3.36 7.00
C PHE A 101 -6.83 -3.14 5.75
N LEU A 102 -5.53 -3.38 5.89
CA LEU A 102 -4.58 -3.25 4.79
C LEU A 102 -4.76 -4.37 3.74
N GLU A 103 -4.99 -5.61 4.15
CA GLU A 103 -5.22 -6.79 3.30
C GLU A 103 -6.51 -6.68 2.50
N ALA A 104 -7.58 -6.25 3.15
CA ALA A 104 -8.83 -5.92 2.49
C ALA A 104 -8.71 -4.74 1.52
N ASP A 105 -7.63 -3.96 1.63
CA ASP A 105 -7.39 -2.75 0.83
C ASP A 105 -8.56 -1.77 0.89
N VAL A 106 -9.19 -1.62 2.07
CA VAL A 106 -10.44 -0.86 2.26
C VAL A 106 -10.45 0.48 1.51
N MET A 107 -11.39 0.65 0.59
CA MET A 107 -11.53 1.87 -0.22
C MET A 107 -12.70 2.70 0.29
N LEU A 108 -12.45 3.49 1.32
CA LEU A 108 -13.40 4.48 1.87
C LEU A 108 -12.82 5.88 1.76
N PHE A 109 -13.66 6.90 1.94
CA PHE A 109 -13.19 8.28 1.96
C PHE A 109 -12.09 8.45 3.01
N ARG A 110 -10.94 9.02 2.59
CA ARG A 110 -9.72 9.19 3.41
C ARG A 110 -9.04 7.91 3.88
N SER A 111 -9.41 6.72 3.38
CA SER A 111 -8.77 5.47 3.79
C SER A 111 -7.27 5.44 3.48
N GLY A 112 -6.78 6.11 2.44
CA GLY A 112 -5.35 6.17 2.14
C GLY A 112 -4.50 6.81 3.26
N TYR A 113 -5.02 7.85 3.93
CA TYR A 113 -4.35 8.42 5.11
C TYR A 113 -4.36 7.45 6.29
N ALA A 114 -5.47 6.72 6.46
CA ALA A 114 -5.55 5.69 7.49
C ALA A 114 -4.55 4.56 7.22
N LYS A 115 -4.50 4.00 5.99
CA LYS A 115 -3.56 2.96 5.57
C LYS A 115 -2.10 3.38 5.83
N LYS A 116 -1.73 4.59 5.41
CA LYS A 116 -0.42 5.18 5.71
C LYS A 116 -0.09 5.13 7.21
N ASN A 117 -1.01 5.63 8.04
CA ASN A 117 -0.78 5.68 9.48
C ASN A 117 -0.74 4.28 10.09
N LEU A 118 -1.61 3.35 9.68
CA LEU A 118 -1.59 1.95 10.13
C LEU A 118 -0.26 1.28 9.79
N LEU A 119 0.27 1.44 8.57
CA LEU A 119 1.60 0.94 8.20
C LEU A 119 2.70 1.50 9.10
N GLN A 120 2.64 2.81 9.39
CA GLN A 120 3.58 3.45 10.32
C GLN A 120 3.50 2.82 11.72
N ARG A 121 2.30 2.50 12.22
CA ARG A 121 2.11 1.85 13.54
C ARG A 121 2.56 0.40 13.55
N SER A 122 2.19 -0.39 12.55
CA SER A 122 2.67 -1.78 12.42
C SER A 122 4.21 -1.84 12.35
N ARG A 123 4.86 -0.80 11.79
CA ARG A 123 6.32 -0.70 11.78
C ARG A 123 6.91 -0.42 13.17
N GLN A 124 6.15 0.17 14.08
CA GLN A 124 6.58 0.42 15.47
C GLN A 124 6.28 -0.76 16.40
N ALA A 125 5.27 -1.58 16.06
CA ALA A 125 4.85 -2.71 16.87
C ALA A 125 5.83 -3.91 16.86
N ARG A 126 5.74 -4.73 17.91
CA ARG A 126 6.32 -6.08 17.95
C ARG A 126 5.47 -7.00 17.08
N LEU A 127 6.05 -7.46 15.97
CA LEU A 127 5.38 -8.30 14.98
C LEU A 127 5.72 -9.78 15.22
N SER A 128 4.69 -10.64 15.26
CA SER A 128 4.85 -12.09 15.16
C SER A 128 5.36 -12.47 13.77
N ASP A 129 5.78 -13.73 13.60
CA ASP A 129 6.23 -14.22 12.30
C ASP A 129 5.10 -14.30 11.27
N ASP A 130 3.88 -14.60 11.72
CA ASP A 130 2.67 -14.51 10.90
C ASP A 130 2.42 -13.07 10.40
N HIS A 131 2.49 -12.08 11.30
CA HIS A 131 2.32 -10.67 10.93
C HIS A 131 3.36 -10.22 9.90
N LYS A 132 4.61 -10.65 10.05
CA LYS A 132 5.68 -10.35 9.08
C LYS A 132 5.38 -10.98 7.73
N ALA A 133 4.95 -12.25 7.69
CA ALA A 133 4.61 -12.94 6.44
C ALA A 133 3.47 -12.24 5.69
N ARG A 134 2.43 -11.82 6.41
CA ARG A 134 1.31 -11.04 5.86
C ARG A 134 1.75 -9.68 5.31
N LEU A 135 2.59 -8.95 6.05
CA LEU A 135 3.16 -7.68 5.57
C LEU A 135 4.05 -7.84 4.34
N ARG A 136 4.80 -8.95 4.21
CA ARG A 136 5.56 -9.27 2.99
C ARG A 136 4.63 -9.41 1.79
N GLN A 137 3.50 -10.11 1.94
CA GLN A 137 2.50 -10.22 0.87
C GLN A 137 1.88 -8.87 0.51
N LEU A 138 1.66 -7.98 1.48
CA LEU A 138 1.21 -6.62 1.22
C LEU A 138 2.24 -5.78 0.44
N VAL A 139 3.53 -5.92 0.77
CA VAL A 139 4.63 -5.29 0.01
C VAL A 139 4.67 -5.85 -1.42
N ARG A 140 4.59 -7.18 -1.58
CA ARG A 140 4.50 -7.83 -2.89
C ARG A 140 3.35 -7.29 -3.72
N ARG A 141 2.15 -7.26 -3.14
CA ARG A 141 0.94 -6.75 -3.80
C ARG A 141 1.14 -5.30 -4.22
N THR A 142 1.73 -4.48 -3.36
CA THR A 142 2.04 -3.08 -3.65
C THR A 142 2.99 -2.93 -4.84
N LEU A 143 3.99 -3.80 -4.96
CA LEU A 143 4.92 -3.80 -6.10
C LEU A 143 4.24 -4.23 -7.41
N LEU A 144 3.40 -5.27 -7.35
CA LEU A 144 2.78 -5.87 -8.53
C LEU A 144 1.49 -5.17 -9.00
N GLN A 145 0.79 -4.49 -8.10
CA GLN A 145 -0.53 -3.87 -8.38
C GLN A 145 -0.52 -2.35 -8.17
N GLY A 146 0.53 -1.82 -7.55
CA GLY A 146 0.63 -0.40 -7.21
C GLY A 146 -0.16 -0.04 -5.96
N THR A 147 0.02 1.19 -5.50
CA THR A 147 -0.76 1.81 -4.42
C THR A 147 -0.67 3.34 -4.50
N GLY A 148 -1.39 4.06 -3.63
CA GLY A 148 -1.26 5.49 -3.46
C GLY A 148 0.16 5.91 -3.05
N MET A 149 0.64 7.05 -3.54
CA MET A 149 2.03 7.50 -3.33
C MET A 149 2.43 7.63 -1.85
N ASP A 150 1.50 8.05 -0.98
CA ASP A 150 1.79 8.18 0.45
C ASP A 150 1.87 6.81 1.16
N GLU A 151 1.00 5.86 0.80
CA GLU A 151 1.07 4.48 1.27
C GLU A 151 2.36 3.81 0.78
N PHE A 152 2.70 4.03 -0.49
CA PHE A 152 3.88 3.45 -1.12
C PHE A 152 5.16 3.78 -0.36
N ARG A 153 5.32 5.03 0.12
CA ARG A 153 6.47 5.43 0.95
C ARG A 153 6.54 4.64 2.26
N GLU A 154 5.42 4.38 2.91
CA GLU A 154 5.40 3.58 4.13
C GLU A 154 5.64 2.09 3.84
N TYR A 155 5.18 1.57 2.70
CA TYR A 155 5.54 0.22 2.25
C TYR A 155 7.04 0.07 2.00
N CYS A 156 7.71 1.07 1.41
CA CYS A 156 9.18 1.04 1.28
C CYS A 156 9.87 0.97 2.64
N ARG A 157 9.41 1.75 3.63
CA ARG A 157 9.96 1.70 5.00
C ARG A 157 9.64 0.39 5.71
N MET A 158 8.47 -0.19 5.42
CA MET A 158 8.09 -1.50 5.93
C MET A 158 9.01 -2.58 5.36
N ALA A 159 9.30 -2.53 4.05
CA ALA A 159 10.22 -3.45 3.41
C ALA A 159 11.62 -3.43 4.06
N VAL A 160 12.13 -2.25 4.40
CA VAL A 160 13.39 -2.10 5.17
C VAL A 160 13.30 -2.84 6.51
N LYS A 161 12.20 -2.66 7.28
CA LYS A 161 12.00 -3.37 8.57
C LYS A 161 11.96 -4.90 8.39
N LEU A 162 11.39 -5.37 7.28
CA LEU A 162 11.27 -6.81 7.00
C LEU A 162 12.56 -7.42 6.44
N SER A 163 13.52 -6.60 5.99
CA SER A 163 14.69 -7.08 5.25
C SER A 163 15.70 -7.94 5.99
N PRO A 164 16.01 -7.69 7.29
CA PRO A 164 16.92 -8.56 8.06
C PRO A 164 16.49 -10.04 8.15
N LEU A 165 15.34 -10.39 7.60
CA LEU A 165 14.72 -11.71 7.68
C LEU A 165 14.83 -12.51 6.35
N GLY A 166 15.84 -12.25 5.53
CA GLY A 166 16.06 -12.94 4.24
C GLY A 166 15.16 -12.45 3.09
N PHE A 167 14.50 -11.31 3.27
CA PHE A 167 13.47 -10.79 2.36
C PHE A 167 14.03 -10.15 1.08
N GLU A 168 15.33 -9.85 1.03
CA GLU A 168 15.95 -9.19 -0.14
C GLU A 168 15.80 -10.00 -1.44
N GLY A 169 15.99 -11.32 -1.38
CA GLY A 169 15.85 -12.20 -2.54
C GLY A 169 14.45 -12.17 -3.12
N GLU A 170 13.43 -12.29 -2.25
CA GLU A 170 12.02 -12.17 -2.63
C GLU A 170 11.73 -10.81 -3.27
N LEU A 171 12.30 -9.74 -2.72
CA LEU A 171 12.04 -8.38 -3.21
C LEU A 171 12.66 -8.12 -4.59
N LYS A 172 13.86 -8.65 -4.84
CA LYS A 172 14.48 -8.65 -6.17
C LYS A 172 13.66 -9.47 -7.16
N GLU A 173 13.20 -10.65 -6.76
CA GLU A 173 12.34 -11.50 -7.59
C GLU A 173 11.02 -10.80 -7.93
N TRP A 174 10.36 -10.15 -6.96
CA TRP A 174 9.11 -9.44 -7.22
C TRP A 174 9.30 -8.18 -8.05
N ALA A 175 10.42 -7.47 -7.88
CA ALA A 175 10.77 -6.36 -8.75
C ALA A 175 11.01 -6.84 -10.19
N ALA A 176 11.65 -7.99 -10.38
CA ALA A 176 11.80 -8.64 -11.68
C ALA A 176 10.47 -9.19 -12.21
N GLN A 177 9.57 -9.68 -11.35
CA GLN A 177 8.24 -10.10 -11.78
C GLN A 177 7.42 -8.89 -12.27
N ALA A 178 7.44 -7.78 -11.53
CA ALA A 178 6.82 -6.53 -11.96
C ALA A 178 7.39 -6.03 -13.31
N TYR A 179 8.67 -6.32 -13.57
CA TYR A 179 9.35 -6.06 -14.85
C TYR A 179 8.81 -6.96 -15.98
N LEU A 180 8.55 -8.24 -15.70
CA LEU A 180 8.18 -9.23 -16.73
C LEU A 180 6.68 -9.26 -17.06
N THR A 181 5.79 -8.86 -16.15
CA THR A 181 4.33 -9.03 -16.30
C THR A 181 3.62 -7.95 -17.12
N THR A 182 4.34 -6.97 -17.68
CA THR A 182 3.73 -5.89 -18.47
C THR A 182 3.96 -6.09 -19.97
N GLU A 183 2.89 -6.38 -20.73
CA GLU A 183 2.87 -6.52 -22.19
C GLU A 183 3.00 -5.16 -22.92
N ILE A 184 4.09 -4.43 -22.63
CA ILE A 184 4.65 -3.44 -23.56
C ILE A 184 5.92 -4.08 -24.14
N PRO A 185 6.30 -3.82 -25.41
CA PRO A 185 7.50 -4.37 -26.01
C PRO A 185 8.73 -3.79 -25.31
N GLY A 186 9.07 -4.30 -24.13
CA GLY A 186 10.21 -3.89 -23.34
C GLY A 186 11.49 -4.02 -24.15
N ILE A 187 11.55 -4.97 -25.09
CA ILE A 187 12.66 -5.13 -26.02
C ILE A 187 12.88 -3.88 -26.90
N GLU A 188 11.85 -3.14 -27.33
CA GLU A 188 12.06 -1.91 -28.11
C GLU A 188 12.46 -0.72 -27.23
N LEU A 189 11.87 -0.57 -26.04
CA LEU A 189 12.26 0.50 -25.11
C LEU A 189 13.68 0.28 -24.56
N ILE A 190 14.04 -0.97 -24.26
CA ILE A 190 15.39 -1.40 -23.90
C ILE A 190 16.32 -1.16 -25.09
N LYS A 191 15.99 -1.59 -26.33
CA LYS A 191 16.82 -1.31 -27.52
C LYS A 191 17.07 0.19 -27.72
N ILE A 192 16.05 1.03 -27.54
CA ILE A 192 16.19 2.48 -27.63
C ILE A 192 17.08 3.00 -26.49
N ILE A 193 16.87 2.59 -25.26
CA ILE A 193 17.63 3.08 -24.09
C ILE A 193 19.06 2.53 -24.05
N THR A 194 19.32 1.34 -24.58
CA THR A 194 20.65 0.69 -24.59
C THR A 194 21.48 1.04 -25.83
N GLN A 195 20.89 1.60 -26.90
CA GLN A 195 21.60 1.98 -28.13
C GLN A 195 21.78 3.50 -28.30
N LEU A 196 21.16 4.32 -27.45
CA LEU A 196 21.36 5.76 -27.46
C LEU A 196 22.67 6.10 -26.72
N ASP A 197 23.55 6.85 -27.38
CA ASP A 197 24.64 7.52 -26.70
C ASP A 197 24.10 8.60 -25.75
N GLU A 198 24.93 9.02 -24.79
CA GLU A 198 24.59 10.01 -23.78
C GLU A 198 23.99 11.30 -24.39
N LYS A 199 24.52 11.74 -25.54
CA LYS A 199 24.04 12.92 -26.28
C LYS A 199 22.67 12.72 -26.92
N ALA A 200 22.34 11.50 -27.35
CA ALA A 200 21.05 11.17 -27.92
C ALA A 200 19.97 11.09 -26.83
N CYS A 201 20.32 10.61 -25.64
CA CYS A 201 19.50 10.76 -24.43
C CYS A 201 19.24 12.23 -24.09
N GLU A 202 20.28 13.09 -24.04
CA GLU A 202 20.14 14.52 -23.75
C GLU A 202 19.26 15.28 -24.77
N ARG A 203 19.44 15.02 -26.07
CA ARG A 203 18.62 15.64 -27.12
C ARG A 203 17.14 15.29 -26.99
N TRP A 204 16.87 14.04 -26.63
CA TRP A 204 15.51 13.57 -26.41
C TRP A 204 14.89 14.21 -25.15
N VAL A 205 15.63 14.33 -24.04
CA VAL A 205 15.23 15.11 -22.84
C VAL A 205 14.89 16.55 -23.20
N THR A 206 15.72 17.19 -24.03
CA THR A 206 15.57 18.60 -24.39
C THR A 206 14.29 18.83 -25.18
N ARG A 207 13.95 17.93 -26.12
CA ARG A 207 12.68 17.96 -26.87
C ARG A 207 11.46 17.76 -25.99
N THR A 208 11.50 16.85 -25.02
CA THR A 208 10.37 16.58 -24.12
C THR A 208 10.21 17.64 -23.03
N ARG A 209 11.29 18.32 -22.61
CA ARG A 209 11.28 19.43 -21.64
C ARG A 209 10.46 20.63 -22.11
N ASN A 210 10.47 20.94 -23.41
CA ASN A 210 9.68 22.01 -24.02
C ASN A 210 8.17 21.73 -24.09
N ARG A 211 7.73 20.51 -23.73
CA ARG A 211 6.32 20.09 -23.74
C ARG A 211 5.70 19.97 -22.35
N GLY A 212 6.34 20.49 -21.30
CA GLY A 212 5.74 20.59 -19.95
C GLY A 212 5.64 19.28 -19.15
N ALA A 213 6.15 18.16 -19.66
CA ALA A 213 6.16 16.86 -18.99
C ALA A 213 6.92 16.90 -17.65
N ARG A 214 6.71 15.92 -16.76
CA ARG A 214 7.39 15.78 -15.45
C ARG A 214 7.74 14.28 -15.23
N TYR A 215 8.99 13.94 -14.83
CA TYR A 215 9.52 12.62 -14.33
C TYR A 215 10.25 11.65 -15.32
N TYR A 216 10.82 10.50 -14.86
CA TYR A 216 12.16 9.93 -15.25
C TYR A 216 12.25 8.44 -15.71
N ALA A 217 13.32 8.01 -16.43
CA ALA A 217 13.71 6.63 -16.82
C ALA A 217 15.19 6.25 -16.47
N VAL A 218 15.51 4.94 -16.36
CA VAL A 218 16.82 4.38 -15.91
C VAL A 218 17.29 3.21 -16.81
N ARG A 219 18.61 3.12 -17.03
CA ARG A 219 19.33 2.03 -17.77
C ARG A 219 19.53 0.80 -16.87
N SER A 220 19.62 -0.40 -17.46
CA SER A 220 19.69 -1.70 -16.75
C SER A 220 20.96 -1.93 -15.93
N ASP A 221 21.98 -1.10 -16.08
CA ASP A 221 23.28 -1.18 -15.41
C ASP A 221 23.51 -0.07 -14.35
N LEU A 222 22.43 0.60 -13.90
CA LEU A 222 22.37 1.34 -12.63
C LEU A 222 23.35 2.52 -12.41
N SER A 223 24.20 2.90 -13.38
CA SER A 223 25.29 3.88 -13.19
C SER A 223 25.09 5.29 -13.80
N LEU A 224 23.97 5.59 -14.49
CA LEU A 224 23.78 6.87 -15.19
C LEU A 224 22.61 7.75 -14.67
N PRO A 225 22.67 9.09 -14.88
CA PRO A 225 21.71 10.04 -14.30
C PRO A 225 20.37 10.09 -15.04
N LEU A 226 19.34 10.42 -14.26
CA LEU A 226 17.91 10.41 -14.62
C LEU A 226 17.55 11.28 -15.85
N VAL A 227 16.87 10.68 -16.82
CA VAL A 227 16.38 11.31 -18.07
C VAL A 227 14.83 11.31 -18.12
N LYS A 228 14.21 12.41 -18.59
CA LYS A 228 12.79 12.80 -18.36
C LYS A 228 11.78 12.40 -19.48
N VAL A 229 10.62 11.81 -19.15
CA VAL A 229 9.57 11.27 -20.07
C VAL A 229 8.12 11.56 -19.59
N ALA A 230 7.12 11.58 -20.49
CA ALA A 230 5.69 11.84 -20.24
C ALA A 230 4.78 10.61 -20.47
N ASP A 231 3.61 10.59 -19.80
CA ASP A 231 2.42 9.72 -19.97
C ASP A 231 2.68 8.24 -20.26
N LEU A 232 2.80 7.48 -19.18
CA LEU A 232 3.01 6.05 -19.27
C LEU A 232 1.74 5.27 -18.81
N PRO A 233 1.35 4.20 -19.53
CA PRO A 233 0.31 3.25 -19.12
C PRO A 233 0.46 2.77 -17.67
N VAL A 234 -0.64 2.33 -17.02
CA VAL A 234 -0.68 1.83 -15.63
C VAL A 234 0.49 0.92 -15.29
N GLU A 235 0.85 0.07 -16.23
CA GLU A 235 2.01 -0.81 -16.25
C GLU A 235 3.27 -0.11 -15.71
N ASN A 236 3.62 1.09 -16.22
CA ASN A 236 4.81 1.84 -15.83
C ASN A 236 4.79 2.46 -14.41
N LYS A 237 3.63 2.53 -13.76
CA LYS A 237 3.57 2.91 -12.34
C LYS A 237 4.16 1.82 -11.44
N LEU A 238 4.03 0.54 -11.85
CA LEU A 238 4.59 -0.61 -11.15
C LEU A 238 6.11 -0.57 -11.18
N TRP A 239 6.67 -0.31 -12.37
CA TRP A 239 8.12 -0.14 -12.59
C TRP A 239 8.74 0.94 -11.71
N ARG A 240 8.13 2.13 -11.70
CA ARG A 240 8.57 3.24 -10.84
C ARG A 240 8.52 2.86 -9.37
N SER A 241 7.49 2.11 -8.96
CA SER A 241 7.32 1.66 -7.58
C SER A 241 8.40 0.65 -7.19
N ALA A 242 8.60 -0.41 -7.98
CA ALA A 242 9.68 -1.38 -7.76
C ALA A 242 11.06 -0.72 -7.67
N TRP A 243 11.37 0.17 -8.61
CA TRP A 243 12.65 0.90 -8.60
C TRP A 243 12.80 1.81 -7.38
N LEU A 244 11.78 2.61 -7.04
CA LEU A 244 11.83 3.48 -5.86
C LEU A 244 12.01 2.69 -4.57
N MET A 245 11.44 1.49 -4.48
CA MET A 245 11.62 0.61 -3.34
C MET A 245 13.05 0.07 -3.26
N LEU A 246 13.60 -0.44 -4.37
CA LEU A 246 14.99 -0.91 -4.44
C LEU A 246 16.00 0.20 -4.11
N GLN A 247 15.80 1.40 -4.65
CA GLN A 247 16.62 2.57 -4.33
C GLN A 247 16.54 2.95 -2.85
N HIS A 248 15.35 2.88 -2.26
CA HIS A 248 15.18 3.15 -0.84
C HIS A 248 15.93 2.12 0.01
N LEU A 249 15.84 0.84 -0.33
CA LEU A 249 16.55 -0.23 0.36
C LEU A 249 18.08 -0.07 0.28
N ARG A 250 18.61 0.26 -0.89
CA ARG A 250 20.05 0.57 -1.06
C ARG A 250 20.50 1.75 -0.18
N ARG A 251 19.76 2.86 -0.19
CA ARG A 251 20.06 4.03 0.66
C ARG A 251 20.01 3.72 2.15
N CYS A 252 19.21 2.73 2.55
CA CYS A 252 19.14 2.26 3.93
C CYS A 252 20.22 1.21 4.27
N GLY A 253 21.14 0.90 3.35
CA GLY A 253 22.19 -0.12 3.55
C GLY A 253 21.65 -1.55 3.62
N VAL A 254 20.41 -1.77 3.15
CA VAL A 254 19.74 -3.06 3.22
C VAL A 254 20.21 -4.00 2.11
N ILE A 255 20.47 -3.43 0.93
CA ILE A 255 20.99 -4.12 -0.25
C ILE A 255 22.38 -3.54 -0.48
N ALA A 256 23.39 -4.40 -0.61
CA ALA A 256 24.74 -3.95 -0.96
C ALA A 256 24.72 -3.22 -2.30
N GLU A 257 25.50 -2.14 -2.42
CA GLU A 257 25.88 -1.65 -3.74
C GLU A 257 26.68 -2.76 -4.39
N GLU A 258 26.21 -3.27 -5.53
CA GLU A 258 27.02 -4.16 -6.36
C GLU A 258 28.28 -3.37 -6.70
N ALA A 259 29.43 -3.81 -6.18
CA ALA A 259 30.71 -3.20 -6.52
C ALA A 259 30.90 -3.38 -8.03
N GLU A 260 30.96 -2.25 -8.74
CA GLU A 260 31.25 -2.18 -10.18
C GLU A 260 32.55 -2.92 -10.55
#